data_AF-A0A821C0A3-F1
#
_entry.id   AF-A0A821C0A3-F1
#
_cell.length_a   1.000
_cell.length_b   1.000
_cell.length_c   1.000
_cell.angle_alpha   90.00
_cell.angle_beta   90.00
_cell.angle_gamma   90.00
#
_symmetry.space_group_name_H-M   'P 1'
#
loop_
_entity.id
_entity.type
_entity.pdbx_description
1 polymer ?
#
loop_
_entity_poly.entity_id
_entity_poly.type
_entity_poly.pdbx_seq_one_letter_code
_entity_poly.pdbx_strand_id
1 'polypeptide(L)' 'MAALSGSMSKLHRKVALVIGNQSYSKRPLANSVNDANDLADALHTIGFEVTLGVDCTHKK' A
#
# COMPACT_ATOMS: atom_id res chain seq x y z
N MET A 1 43.54 13.08 -9.90
CA MET A 1 42.45 12.11 -9.66
C MET A 1 41.24 12.87 -9.14
N ALA A 2 40.34 13.27 -10.04
CA ALA A 2 39.12 13.98 -9.67
C ALA A 2 38.08 12.96 -9.17
N ALA A 3 37.57 13.18 -7.95
CA ALA A 3 36.50 12.38 -7.38
C ALA A 3 35.20 12.61 -8.18
N LEU A 4 34.60 11.51 -8.63
CA LEU A 4 33.29 11.50 -9.28
C LEU A 4 32.24 11.96 -8.28
N SER A 5 31.71 13.17 -8.49
CA SER A 5 30.52 13.69 -7.81
C SER A 5 29.31 12.88 -8.28
N GLY A 6 29.01 11.79 -7.58
CA GLY A 6 27.78 11.03 -7.77
C GLY A 6 26.60 11.89 -7.33
N SER A 7 25.72 12.25 -8.25
CA SER A 7 24.42 12.83 -7.93
C SER A 7 23.66 11.87 -7.03
N MET A 8 23.54 12.22 -5.75
CA MET A 8 22.72 11.50 -4.78
C MET A 8 21.26 11.65 -5.22
N SER A 9 20.74 10.65 -5.93
CA SER A 9 19.31 10.59 -6.23
C SER A 9 18.57 10.55 -4.90
N LYS A 10 17.74 11.57 -4.67
CA LYS A 10 16.88 11.65 -3.49
C LYS A 10 15.91 10.47 -3.58
N LEU A 11 16.11 9.43 -2.77
CA LEU A 11 15.16 8.32 -2.64
C LEU A 11 13.82 8.90 -2.18
N HIS A 12 12.88 9.07 -3.12
CA HIS A 12 11.53 9.48 -2.78
C HIS A 12 10.86 8.33 -2.03
N ARG A 13 10.39 8.60 -0.81
CA ARG A 13 9.67 7.62 0.00
C ARG A 13 8.40 7.20 -0.75
N LYS A 14 8.29 5.92 -1.08
CA LYS A 14 7.11 5.33 -1.69
C LYS A 14 6.15 4.95 -0.57
N VAL A 15 4.94 5.53 -0.55
CA VAL A 15 3.93 5.27 0.49
C VAL A 15 2.64 4.84 -0.20
N ALA A 16 1.96 3.83 0.35
CA ALA A 16 0.69 3.34 -0.17
C ALA A 16 -0.32 3.12 0.97
N LEU A 17 -1.59 3.41 0.68
CA LEU A 17 -2.73 3.04 1.51
C LEU A 17 -3.58 2.05 0.72
N VAL A 18 -3.75 0.85 1.25
CA VAL A 18 -4.56 -0.20 0.64
C VAL A 18 -5.77 -0.45 1.54
N ILE A 19 -6.97 -0.43 0.97
CA ILE A 19 -8.22 -0.67 1.70
C ILE A 19 -9.00 -1.79 1.03
N GLY A 20 -9.23 -2.88 1.77
CA GLY A 20 -10.05 -4.02 1.36
C GLY A 20 -11.31 -4.12 2.20
N ASN A 21 -12.43 -3.63 1.68
CA ASN A 21 -13.72 -3.72 2.36
C ASN A 21 -14.55 -4.84 1.74
N GLN A 22 -14.95 -5.82 2.54
CA GLN A 22 -15.84 -6.93 2.14
C GLN A 22 -17.17 -6.91 2.90
N SER A 23 -17.15 -6.48 4.16
CA SER A 23 -18.25 -6.63 5.13
C SER A 23 -19.32 -5.55 5.01
N TYR A 24 -19.74 -5.25 3.78
CA TYR A 24 -20.83 -4.31 3.53
C TYR A 24 -22.16 -4.90 4.01
N SER A 25 -22.95 -4.10 4.74
CA SER A 25 -24.28 -4.52 5.22
C SER A 25 -25.24 -4.91 4.09
N LYS A 26 -25.01 -4.40 2.88
CA LYS A 26 -25.72 -4.78 1.67
C LYS A 26 -24.71 -5.30 0.66
N ARG A 27 -24.94 -6.51 0.15
CA ARG A 27 -24.12 -7.16 -0.90
C ARG A 27 -22.63 -7.21 -0.52
N PRO A 28 -22.25 -8.04 0.48
CA PRO A 28 -20.85 -8.21 0.84
C PRO A 28 -20.03 -8.65 -0.38
N LEU A 29 -18.79 -8.17 -0.46
CA LEU A 29 -17.86 -8.59 -1.50
C LEU A 29 -17.17 -9.88 -1.07
N ALA A 30 -16.88 -10.77 -2.00
CA ALA A 30 -16.41 -12.11 -1.65
C ALA A 30 -14.90 -12.17 -1.33
N ASN A 31 -14.08 -11.30 -1.94
CA ASN A 31 -12.62 -11.47 -1.93
C ASN A 31 -11.83 -10.19 -1.64
N SER A 32 -12.50 -9.06 -1.40
CA SER A 32 -11.83 -7.75 -1.34
C SER A 32 -10.79 -7.62 -0.22
N VAL A 33 -10.91 -8.40 0.86
CA VAL A 33 -9.89 -8.47 1.90
C VAL A 33 -8.65 -9.23 1.41
N ASN A 34 -8.82 -10.37 0.74
CA ASN A 34 -7.71 -11.14 0.19
C ASN A 34 -6.97 -10.34 -0.89
N ASP A 35 -7.71 -9.70 -1.80
CA ASP A 35 -7.13 -8.84 -2.85
C ASP A 35 -6.29 -7.69 -2.25
N ALA A 36 -6.74 -7.12 -1.13
CA ALA A 36 -6.02 -6.06 -0.44
C ALA A 36 -4.74 -6.55 0.26
N ASN A 37 -4.75 -7.76 0.83
CA ASN A 37 -3.56 -8.38 1.39
C ASN A 37 -2.52 -8.66 0.29
N ASP A 38 -2.93 -9.30 -0.80
CA ASP A 38 -2.05 -9.63 -1.93
C ASP A 38 -1.40 -8.37 -2.52
N LEU A 39 -2.18 -7.28 -2.65
CA LEU A 39 -1.67 -6.01 -3.14
C LEU A 39 -0.72 -5.34 -2.14
N ALA A 40 -1.01 -5.42 -0.85
CA ALA A 40 -0.14 -4.86 0.19
C ALA A 40 1.23 -5.58 0.21
N ASP A 41 1.24 -6.90 0.09
CA ASP A 41 2.47 -7.70 0.04
C ASP A 41 3.30 -7.40 -1.21
N ALA A 42 2.64 -7.26 -2.36
CA ALA A 42 3.30 -6.87 -3.60
C ALA A 42 3.93 -5.47 -3.51
N LEU A 43 3.20 -4.50 -2.94
CA LEU A 43 3.68 -3.13 -2.76
C LEU A 43 4.83 -3.05 -1.75
N HIS A 44 4.76 -3.82 -0.66
CA HIS A 44 5.83 -3.90 0.32
C HIS A 44 7.12 -4.45 -0.32
N THR A 45 7.00 -5.49 -1.17
CA THR A 45 8.13 -6.12 -1.87
C THR A 45 8.87 -5.14 -2.81
N ILE A 46 8.16 -4.20 -3.45
CA ILE A 46 8.77 -3.20 -4.34
C ILE A 46 9.21 -1.90 -3.62
N GLY A 47 9.17 -1.91 -2.29
CA GLY A 47 9.71 -0.87 -1.41
C GLY A 47 8.74 0.25 -1.05
N PHE A 48 7.42 0.00 -1.06
CA PHE A 48 6.46 0.93 -0.45
C PHE A 48 6.35 0.70 1.06
N GLU A 49 6.21 1.80 1.79
CA GLU A 49 5.63 1.79 3.13
C GLU A 49 4.11 1.68 2.99
N VAL A 50 3.56 0.53 3.35
CA VAL A 50 2.13 0.22 3.13
C VAL A 50 1.36 0.33 4.44
N THR A 51 0.26 1.08 4.42
CA THR A 51 -0.79 1.00 5.44
C THR A 51 -1.95 0.20 4.86
N LEU A 52 -2.28 -0.92 5.49
CA LEU A 52 -3.41 -1.76 5.11
C LEU A 52 -4.59 -1.52 6.07
N GLY A 53 -5.78 -1.33 5.50
CA GLY A 53 -7.05 -1.30 6.23
C GLY A 53 -8.02 -2.33 5.68
N VAL A 54 -8.67 -3.09 6.55
CA VAL A 54 -9.71 -4.04 6.17
C VAL A 54 -11.02 -3.68 6.85
N ASP A 55 -12.12 -3.73 6.10
CA ASP A 55 -13.47 -3.40 6.57
C ASP A 55 -13.55 -2.06 7.35
N CYS A 56 -12.87 -1.04 6.82
CA CYS A 56 -12.79 0.28 7.42
C CYS A 56 -14.14 1.02 7.35
N THR A 57 -14.52 1.69 8.45
CA THR A 57 -15.68 2.59 8.50
C THR A 57 -15.27 4.04 8.29
N HIS A 58 -16.15 4.84 7.68
CA HIS A 58 -15.95 6.28 7.58
C HIS A 58 -16.06 6.94 8.97
N LYS A 59 -14.99 7.61 9.40
CA LYS A 59 -15.00 8.45 10.59
C LYS A 59 -15.60 9.82 10.24
N LYS A 60 -16.68 10.20 10.94
CA LYS A 60 -17.26 11.55 10.86
C LYS A 60 -16.44 12.56 11.65
#